data_AF-A0A1Q7QK95-F1
#
_entry.id   AF-A0A1Q7QK95-F1
#
_cell.length_a   1.000
_cell.length_b   1.000
_cell.length_c   1.000
_cell.angle_alpha   90.00
_cell.angle_beta   90.00
_cell.angle_gamma   90.00
#
_symmetry.space_group_name_H-M   'P 1'
#
loop_
_entity.id
_entity.type
_entity.pdbx_description
1 polymer ?
#
loop_
_entity_poly.entity_id
_entity_poly.type
_entity_poly.pdbx_seq_one_letter_code
_entity_poly.pdbx_strand_id
1 'polypeptide(L)'
;MELTTMAPFVGDPFDQGAVRAYRAALADPERPAFGFDLLNDEANSAWFVDDSFPRAVVERPQGRFEATAVAPAGRTGAVQVVRIKARTHILGPTWSGGMRLARAAYTQLTPGGALPVAASDNRVSLHAPVGSEETIFVIEDALLGATAAIVQWPPHAEIAAGTEATAVLAIALGRDLWTTMREARDLAKHAEALLDEAVAERRRLWSGLDLPDGQVRAVRRAVGYAIDCAASRIDDAVAMLADHEILPLVWTRDAYYVCRALLAVGPRDPYLGSVVSDFVRWTFDVAERVDGWWPRASLASGRAKDPAFQLDQQLYPLLLVADHARLTGDPSLRDRYAEACRWTLAALLDKRTAFGLIPTAETPADDPLVQPYHFSSHVLLWRVLDAFDHSAADQVRAATLRHFTSHGRFAYAVAGADGENARQYHDANDFPTVFAPGWSFCPADDPRWRATIAFAWSERNEGYCEGALGGLGSVHTRHPWPLGDLQEIVVARATRDAERERRARERLVRVETWDGMLPEAYDETNGDVASRHWFAWPVALRALLERDPMLTAP
;
A
#
# COMPACT_ATOMS: atom_id res chain seq x y z
N MET A 1 -2.37 -15.54 -4.30
CA MET A 1 -1.42 -16.66 -4.57
C MET A 1 -0.17 -16.06 -5.15
N GLU A 2 0.98 -16.66 -4.89
CA GLU A 2 2.27 -16.21 -5.40
C GLU A 2 2.99 -17.37 -6.09
N LEU A 3 3.78 -17.03 -7.10
CA LEU A 3 4.83 -17.87 -7.64
C LEU A 3 6.15 -17.35 -7.07
N THR A 4 6.87 -18.16 -6.30
CA THR A 4 8.07 -17.71 -5.58
C THR A 4 9.19 -18.74 -5.63
N THR A 5 10.42 -18.23 -5.56
CA THR A 5 11.68 -18.96 -5.36
C THR A 5 12.05 -19.09 -3.89
N MET A 6 11.41 -18.31 -3.02
CA MET A 6 11.70 -18.29 -1.60
C MET A 6 11.18 -19.56 -0.92
N ALA A 7 12.01 -20.11 -0.02
CA ALA A 7 11.58 -21.20 0.83
C ALA A 7 10.38 -20.74 1.69
N PRO A 8 9.41 -21.63 2.00
CA PRO A 8 8.40 -21.32 3.00
C PRO A 8 9.07 -20.94 4.32
N PHE A 9 8.44 -20.03 5.06
CA PHE A 9 8.80 -19.86 6.46
C PHE A 9 8.60 -21.16 7.23
N VAL A 10 9.65 -21.62 7.91
CA VAL A 10 9.68 -22.84 8.73
C VAL A 10 9.85 -22.56 10.22
N GLY A 11 9.93 -21.29 10.62
CA GLY A 11 10.09 -20.88 12.01
C GLY A 11 8.78 -20.94 12.80
N ASP A 12 8.87 -20.64 14.10
CA ASP A 12 7.69 -20.41 14.94
C ASP A 12 7.04 -19.08 14.50
N PRO A 13 5.78 -19.07 14.01
CA PRO A 13 5.12 -17.84 13.59
C PRO A 13 4.84 -16.87 14.74
N PHE A 14 5.02 -17.28 16.00
CA PHE A 14 4.92 -16.42 17.17
C PHE A 14 6.28 -15.83 17.59
N ASP A 15 7.40 -16.32 17.05
CA ASP A 15 8.72 -15.71 17.24
C ASP A 15 8.88 -14.48 16.33
N GLN A 16 8.65 -13.31 16.91
CA GLN A 16 8.77 -12.02 16.23
C GLN A 16 10.15 -11.81 15.58
N GLY A 17 11.23 -12.32 16.20
CA GLY A 17 12.58 -12.21 15.63
C GLY A 17 12.71 -13.04 14.34
N ALA A 18 12.26 -14.28 14.36
CA ALA A 18 12.25 -15.16 13.19
C ALA A 18 11.35 -14.63 12.06
N VAL A 19 10.17 -14.12 12.42
CA VAL A 19 9.23 -13.46 11.51
C VAL A 19 9.89 -12.26 10.81
N ARG A 20 10.52 -11.36 11.57
CA ARG A 20 11.21 -10.17 11.02
C ARG A 20 12.37 -10.57 10.10
N ALA A 21 13.17 -11.55 10.50
CA ALA A 21 14.28 -12.04 9.68
C ALA A 21 13.80 -12.61 8.34
N TYR A 22 12.73 -13.41 8.35
CA TYR A 22 12.13 -13.94 7.12
C TYR A 22 11.61 -12.81 6.21
N ARG A 23 10.88 -11.85 6.78
CA ARG A 23 10.36 -10.69 6.03
C ARG A 23 11.47 -9.82 5.46
N ALA A 24 12.57 -9.63 6.20
CA ALA A 24 13.75 -8.94 5.70
C ALA A 24 14.35 -9.69 4.50
N ALA A 25 14.45 -11.02 4.57
CA ALA A 25 14.93 -11.83 3.45
C ALA A 25 14.01 -11.79 2.21
N LEU A 26 12.70 -11.58 2.39
CA LEU A 26 11.78 -11.39 1.25
C LEU A 26 12.08 -10.11 0.47
N ALA A 27 12.59 -9.07 1.14
CA ALA A 27 12.88 -7.77 0.54
C ALA A 27 14.38 -7.55 0.29
N ASP A 28 15.23 -8.55 0.57
CA ASP A 28 16.66 -8.49 0.34
C ASP A 28 16.94 -8.32 -1.18
N PRO A 29 17.70 -7.29 -1.59
CA PRO A 29 18.11 -7.13 -2.98
C PRO A 29 18.84 -8.34 -3.57
N GLU A 30 19.54 -9.11 -2.72
CA GLU A 30 20.29 -10.31 -3.10
C GLU A 30 19.43 -11.59 -3.07
N ARG A 31 18.10 -11.47 -2.84
CA ARG A 31 17.22 -12.63 -2.83
C ARG A 31 17.27 -13.36 -4.17
N PRO A 32 17.23 -14.71 -4.18
CA PRO A 32 17.15 -15.46 -5.43
C PRO A 32 15.92 -15.06 -6.24
N ALA A 33 16.11 -14.45 -7.41
CA ALA A 33 15.03 -14.07 -8.30
C ALA A 33 14.67 -15.22 -9.25
N PHE A 34 13.46 -15.17 -9.81
CA PHE A 34 13.07 -16.01 -10.94
C PHE A 34 13.29 -15.23 -12.23
N GLY A 35 14.01 -15.80 -13.19
CA GLY A 35 14.28 -15.12 -14.45
C GLY A 35 15.34 -15.83 -15.28
N PHE A 36 15.78 -15.18 -16.34
CA PHE A 36 16.84 -15.70 -17.18
C PHE A 36 18.20 -15.69 -16.49
N ASP A 37 18.97 -16.77 -16.61
CA ASP A 37 20.27 -16.95 -15.95
C ASP A 37 21.31 -15.89 -16.37
N LEU A 38 21.16 -15.32 -17.57
CA LEU A 38 22.00 -14.22 -18.07
C LEU A 38 21.77 -12.90 -17.32
N LEU A 39 20.70 -12.81 -16.53
CA LEU A 39 20.37 -11.71 -15.64
C LEU A 39 20.75 -12.01 -14.18
N ASN A 40 21.36 -13.16 -13.89
CA ASN A 40 21.86 -13.45 -12.55
C ASN A 40 22.98 -12.42 -12.20
N ASP A 41 23.02 -12.02 -10.93
CA ASP A 41 23.78 -10.90 -10.35
C ASP A 41 23.19 -9.49 -10.54
N GLU A 42 23.70 -8.55 -9.74
CA GLU A 42 23.26 -7.15 -9.73
C GLU A 42 23.26 -6.52 -11.12
N ALA A 43 22.21 -5.74 -11.41
CA ALA A 43 22.10 -4.99 -12.65
C ALA A 43 23.08 -3.82 -12.66
N ASN A 44 23.69 -3.55 -13.81
CA ASN A 44 24.54 -2.36 -13.97
C ASN A 44 23.75 -1.06 -13.86
N SER A 45 22.47 -1.10 -14.22
CA SER A 45 21.53 -0.01 -13.97
C SER A 45 20.10 -0.54 -13.94
N ALA A 46 19.26 0.04 -13.09
CA ALA A 46 17.83 -0.23 -13.02
C ALA A 46 17.05 1.08 -12.86
N TRP A 47 15.92 1.20 -13.55
CA TRP A 47 15.03 2.35 -13.45
C TRP A 47 13.62 1.97 -13.88
N PHE A 48 12.67 2.90 -13.71
CA PHE A 48 11.30 2.72 -14.17
C PHE A 48 11.06 3.45 -15.49
N VAL A 49 10.63 2.71 -16.52
CA VAL A 49 10.11 3.29 -17.75
C VAL A 49 8.77 3.95 -17.45
N ASP A 50 8.65 5.22 -17.80
CA ASP A 50 7.48 6.06 -17.52
C ASP A 50 7.05 5.96 -16.04
N ASP A 51 8.03 5.94 -15.13
CA ASP A 51 7.81 5.85 -13.68
C ASP A 51 6.92 4.64 -13.27
N SER A 52 6.84 3.58 -14.06
CA SER A 52 5.84 2.50 -13.86
C SER A 52 6.39 1.09 -14.07
N PHE A 53 7.14 0.86 -15.15
CA PHE A 53 7.60 -0.49 -15.50
C PHE A 53 9.09 -0.66 -15.23
N PRO A 54 9.51 -1.65 -14.43
CA PRO A 54 10.92 -1.83 -14.11
C PRO A 54 11.70 -2.25 -15.35
N ARG A 55 12.83 -1.58 -15.56
CA ARG A 55 13.79 -1.87 -16.60
C ARG A 55 15.19 -1.98 -16.01
N ALA A 56 15.87 -3.06 -16.36
CA ALA A 56 17.23 -3.34 -15.94
C ALA A 56 18.13 -3.50 -17.16
N VAL A 57 19.36 -3.00 -17.06
CA VAL A 57 20.43 -3.26 -18.03
C VAL A 57 21.54 -4.00 -17.33
N VAL A 58 21.89 -5.13 -17.93
CA VAL A 58 22.94 -6.04 -17.46
C VAL A 58 24.01 -6.12 -18.54
N GLU A 59 25.24 -5.82 -18.17
CA GLU A 59 26.43 -5.89 -18.99
C GLU A 59 27.28 -7.08 -18.54
N ARG A 60 27.57 -7.98 -19.48
CA ARG A 60 28.43 -9.15 -19.24
C ARG A 60 29.44 -9.31 -20.39
N PRO A 61 30.48 -10.13 -20.23
CA PRO A 61 31.39 -10.46 -21.33
C PRO A 61 30.66 -10.99 -22.57
N GLN A 62 29.56 -11.73 -22.36
CA GLN A 62 28.75 -12.35 -23.42
C GLN A 62 27.95 -11.32 -24.22
N GLY A 63 27.57 -10.18 -23.63
CA GLY A 63 26.66 -9.24 -24.27
C GLY A 63 26.06 -8.21 -23.33
N ARG A 64 25.14 -7.44 -23.88
CA ARG A 64 24.29 -6.48 -23.16
C ARG A 64 22.85 -6.96 -23.18
N PHE A 65 22.21 -6.98 -22.02
CA PHE A 65 20.86 -7.50 -21.82
C PHE A 65 19.98 -6.39 -21.24
N GLU A 66 18.88 -6.08 -21.90
CA GLU A 66 17.89 -5.11 -21.41
C GLU A 66 16.60 -5.83 -21.08
N ALA A 67 16.29 -5.97 -19.80
CA ALA A 67 15.06 -6.58 -19.34
C ALA A 67 14.01 -5.50 -19.05
N THR A 68 12.77 -5.70 -19.48
CA THR A 68 11.63 -4.89 -19.05
C THR A 68 10.46 -5.82 -18.74
N ALA A 69 9.84 -5.65 -17.57
CA ALA A 69 8.72 -6.48 -17.14
C ALA A 69 7.43 -5.67 -17.07
N VAL A 70 6.33 -6.27 -17.53
CA VAL A 70 4.98 -5.68 -17.46
C VAL A 70 3.94 -6.74 -17.12
N ALA A 71 2.88 -6.34 -16.41
CA ALA A 71 1.64 -7.08 -16.28
C ALA A 71 0.58 -6.34 -17.13
N PRO A 72 0.31 -6.76 -18.37
CA PRO A 72 -0.55 -5.99 -19.27
C PRO A 72 -1.99 -5.92 -18.75
N ALA A 73 -2.66 -4.78 -18.99
CA ALA A 73 -4.01 -4.55 -18.50
C ALA A 73 -5.01 -5.60 -19.02
N GLY A 74 -5.89 -6.08 -18.14
CA GLY A 74 -6.91 -7.08 -18.50
C GLY A 74 -6.39 -8.50 -18.70
N ARG A 75 -5.10 -8.75 -18.47
CA ARG A 75 -4.47 -10.07 -18.56
C ARG A 75 -4.30 -10.69 -17.17
N THR A 76 -4.20 -12.01 -17.09
CA THR A 76 -3.99 -12.72 -15.81
C THR A 76 -2.54 -13.22 -15.66
N GLY A 77 -1.58 -12.40 -16.10
CA GLY A 77 -0.18 -12.76 -16.13
C GLY A 77 0.76 -11.58 -16.38
N ALA A 78 2.05 -11.88 -16.41
CA ALA A 78 3.11 -10.93 -16.66
C ALA A 78 4.10 -11.45 -17.71
N VAL A 79 4.79 -10.54 -18.37
CA VAL A 79 5.85 -10.83 -19.34
C VAL A 79 7.12 -10.07 -18.97
N GLN A 80 8.26 -10.74 -19.09
CA GLN A 80 9.58 -10.14 -19.09
C GLN A 80 10.16 -10.24 -20.50
N VAL A 81 10.41 -9.10 -21.13
CA VAL A 81 11.04 -9.00 -22.45
C VAL A 81 12.50 -8.64 -22.24
N VAL A 82 13.41 -9.46 -22.77
CA VAL A 82 14.85 -9.26 -22.71
C VAL A 82 15.40 -9.04 -24.10
N ARG A 83 15.88 -7.82 -24.37
CA ARG A 83 16.62 -7.50 -25.61
C ARG A 83 18.09 -7.77 -25.40
N ILE A 84 18.65 -8.62 -26.24
CA ILE A 84 20.01 -9.16 -26.12
C ILE A 84 20.85 -8.61 -27.27
N LYS A 85 21.96 -7.95 -26.94
CA LYS A 85 23.00 -7.56 -27.90
C LYS A 85 24.24 -8.42 -27.64
N ALA A 86 24.41 -9.48 -28.44
CA ALA A 86 25.41 -10.50 -28.20
C ALA A 86 26.82 -10.02 -28.64
N ARG A 87 27.78 -10.06 -27.73
CA ARG A 87 29.22 -9.84 -28.02
C ARG A 87 29.91 -11.14 -28.38
N THR A 88 29.52 -12.24 -27.73
CA THR A 88 29.97 -13.60 -28.04
C THR A 88 28.80 -14.43 -28.53
N HIS A 89 29.08 -15.64 -28.99
CA HIS A 89 28.04 -16.64 -29.19
C HIS A 89 27.37 -16.98 -27.84
N ILE A 90 26.05 -17.10 -27.82
CA ILE A 90 25.25 -17.41 -26.62
C ILE A 90 24.34 -18.60 -26.94
N LEU A 91 24.41 -19.62 -26.10
CA LEU A 91 23.42 -20.71 -26.04
C LEU A 91 22.43 -20.38 -24.92
N GLY A 92 21.18 -20.14 -25.28
CA GLY A 92 20.15 -19.65 -24.35
C GLY A 92 19.54 -18.31 -24.79
N PRO A 93 18.78 -17.63 -23.92
CA PRO A 93 18.84 -17.74 -22.46
C PRO A 93 18.09 -18.95 -21.89
N THR A 94 18.55 -19.43 -20.75
CA THR A 94 17.87 -20.40 -19.89
C THR A 94 17.34 -19.69 -18.66
N TRP A 95 16.34 -20.27 -18.00
CA TRP A 95 15.93 -19.86 -16.67
C TRP A 95 16.03 -21.05 -15.74
N SER A 96 16.40 -20.79 -14.49
CA SER A 96 16.53 -21.80 -13.45
C SER A 96 15.98 -21.26 -12.13
N GLY A 97 15.66 -22.16 -11.20
CA GLY A 97 15.14 -21.80 -9.88
C GLY A 97 14.20 -22.84 -9.32
N GLY A 98 14.13 -22.93 -7.99
CA GLY A 98 13.02 -23.60 -7.34
C GLY A 98 11.77 -22.76 -7.54
N MET A 99 10.65 -23.36 -7.95
CA MET A 99 9.39 -22.63 -8.06
C MET A 99 8.34 -23.33 -7.23
N ARG A 100 7.51 -22.52 -6.59
CA ARG A 100 6.34 -23.00 -5.88
C ARG A 100 5.19 -22.06 -6.14
N LEU A 101 4.03 -22.65 -6.42
CA LEU A 101 2.75 -21.99 -6.38
C LEU A 101 2.20 -22.11 -4.96
N ALA A 102 2.12 -21.00 -4.24
CA ALA A 102 1.71 -21.01 -2.84
C ALA A 102 0.70 -19.90 -2.54
N ARG A 103 0.05 -20.01 -1.38
CA ARG A 103 -0.35 -18.80 -0.69
C ARG A 103 0.92 -18.18 -0.09
N ALA A 104 1.07 -16.86 -0.21
CA ALA A 104 2.24 -16.21 0.31
C ALA A 104 2.46 -16.51 1.81
N ALA A 105 3.73 -16.71 2.17
CA ALA A 105 4.14 -17.16 3.49
C ALA A 105 4.11 -15.97 4.47
N TYR A 106 2.94 -15.73 5.03
CA TYR A 106 2.72 -14.60 5.93
C TYR A 106 3.16 -14.92 7.36
N THR A 107 4.28 -14.35 7.76
CA THR A 107 4.73 -14.36 9.16
C THR A 107 4.30 -13.05 9.81
N GLN A 108 3.35 -13.14 10.74
CA GLN A 108 2.61 -11.98 11.24
C GLN A 108 3.31 -11.37 12.47
N LEU A 109 3.41 -10.03 12.51
CA LEU A 109 3.86 -9.27 13.69
C LEU A 109 2.71 -8.88 14.63
N THR A 110 1.48 -8.89 14.13
CA THR A 110 0.33 -8.38 14.87
C THR A 110 -0.29 -9.45 15.79
N PRO A 111 -0.92 -9.06 16.91
CA PRO A 111 -1.31 -9.99 17.99
C PRO A 111 -2.36 -11.06 17.62
N GLY A 112 -3.03 -10.94 16.47
CA GLY A 112 -4.12 -11.82 16.02
C GLY A 112 -3.71 -13.22 15.54
N GLY A 113 -2.44 -13.61 15.73
CA GLY A 113 -1.89 -14.91 15.36
C GLY A 113 -1.68 -15.10 13.86
N ALA A 114 -0.97 -16.17 13.47
CA ALA A 114 -0.65 -16.46 12.07
C ALA A 114 -1.90 -16.59 11.18
N LEU A 115 -1.74 -16.32 9.88
CA LEU A 115 -2.77 -16.69 8.90
C LEU A 115 -2.98 -18.21 8.90
N PRO A 116 -4.23 -18.71 8.83
CA PRO A 116 -4.51 -20.15 8.85
C PRO A 116 -3.65 -20.88 7.83
N VAL A 117 -3.07 -22.04 8.16
CA VAL A 117 -2.20 -22.77 7.23
C VAL A 117 -2.95 -23.02 5.92
N ALA A 118 -2.37 -22.56 4.81
CA ALA A 118 -2.85 -22.91 3.48
C ALA A 118 -2.04 -24.12 3.00
N ALA A 119 -2.65 -25.31 3.11
CA ALA A 119 -2.05 -26.51 2.57
C ALA A 119 -1.82 -26.36 1.06
N SER A 120 -0.70 -26.90 0.57
CA SER A 120 -0.31 -26.84 -0.84
C SER A 120 -0.01 -28.24 -1.36
N ASP A 121 -0.55 -28.60 -2.51
CA ASP A 121 -0.27 -29.85 -3.25
C ASP A 121 0.22 -29.48 -4.66
N ASN A 122 1.46 -28.98 -4.75
CA ASN A 122 2.06 -28.55 -6.01
C ASN A 122 2.37 -29.77 -6.90
N ARG A 123 1.79 -29.79 -8.10
CA ARG A 123 2.08 -30.74 -9.16
C ARG A 123 2.70 -30.02 -10.33
N VAL A 124 3.88 -30.48 -10.72
CA VAL A 124 4.65 -29.89 -11.81
C VAL A 124 4.54 -30.78 -13.04
N SER A 125 4.24 -30.18 -14.19
CA SER A 125 4.23 -30.87 -15.48
C SER A 125 4.90 -30.04 -16.57
N LEU A 126 5.35 -30.75 -17.61
CA LEU A 126 5.90 -30.16 -18.82
C LEU A 126 4.99 -30.53 -19.99
N HIS A 127 4.46 -29.54 -20.68
CA HIS A 127 3.61 -29.72 -21.85
C HIS A 127 4.36 -29.29 -23.12
N ALA A 128 4.73 -30.27 -23.93
CA ALA A 128 5.35 -30.07 -25.24
C ALA A 128 4.46 -30.72 -26.32
N PRO A 129 3.66 -29.93 -27.08
CA PRO A 129 2.83 -30.49 -28.14
C PRO A 129 3.65 -31.20 -29.21
N VAL A 130 3.20 -32.38 -29.63
CA VAL A 130 3.88 -33.15 -30.67
C VAL A 130 3.99 -32.32 -31.95
N GLY A 131 5.21 -32.17 -32.46
CA GLY A 131 5.50 -31.36 -33.66
C GLY A 131 5.60 -29.86 -33.42
N SER A 132 5.65 -29.40 -32.16
CA SER A 132 5.95 -28.02 -31.80
C SER A 132 7.27 -27.94 -31.03
N GLU A 133 8.00 -26.85 -31.22
CA GLU A 133 9.16 -26.49 -30.38
C GLU A 133 8.72 -25.85 -29.05
N GLU A 134 7.42 -25.51 -28.92
CA GLU A 134 6.88 -24.90 -27.71
C GLU A 134 6.93 -25.85 -26.52
N THR A 135 7.44 -25.31 -25.41
CA THR A 135 7.44 -25.99 -24.12
C THR A 135 6.77 -25.09 -23.10
N ILE A 136 5.74 -25.62 -22.42
CA ILE A 136 5.06 -24.93 -21.33
C ILE A 136 5.33 -25.68 -20.04
N PHE A 137 5.88 -24.97 -19.07
CA PHE A 137 6.01 -25.46 -17.72
C PHE A 137 4.77 -25.09 -16.92
N VAL A 138 4.19 -26.04 -16.18
CA VAL A 138 2.96 -25.82 -15.43
C VAL A 138 3.14 -26.26 -13.98
N ILE A 139 2.61 -25.46 -13.07
CA ILE A 139 2.43 -25.80 -11.65
C ILE A 139 0.94 -25.73 -11.33
N GLU A 140 0.34 -26.84 -10.95
CA GLU A 140 -1.04 -26.89 -10.42
C GLU A 140 -0.99 -27.10 -8.92
N ASP A 141 -1.87 -26.42 -8.18
CA ASP A 141 -2.12 -26.70 -6.78
C ASP A 141 -3.61 -26.93 -6.56
N ALA A 142 -3.97 -28.21 -6.34
CA ALA A 142 -5.36 -28.63 -6.20
C ALA A 142 -6.01 -28.10 -4.90
N LEU A 143 -5.22 -27.89 -3.85
CA LEU A 143 -5.73 -27.40 -2.56
C LEU A 143 -5.97 -25.88 -2.59
N LEU A 144 -5.16 -25.16 -3.36
CA LEU A 144 -5.37 -23.73 -3.62
C LEU A 144 -6.35 -23.46 -4.77
N GLY A 145 -6.64 -24.48 -5.59
CA GLY A 145 -7.54 -24.36 -6.74
C GLY A 145 -6.97 -23.46 -7.83
N ALA A 146 -5.68 -23.62 -8.14
CA ALA A 146 -4.98 -22.70 -9.02
C ALA A 146 -3.84 -23.31 -9.82
N THR A 147 -3.48 -22.58 -10.87
CA THR A 147 -2.51 -22.97 -11.87
C THR A 147 -1.59 -21.79 -12.17
N ALA A 148 -0.30 -22.07 -12.33
CA ALA A 148 0.68 -21.21 -12.96
C ALA A 148 1.17 -21.88 -14.24
N ALA A 149 1.20 -21.15 -15.35
CA ALA A 149 1.80 -21.60 -16.61
C ALA A 149 2.91 -20.64 -17.02
N ILE A 150 4.06 -21.19 -17.40
CA ILE A 150 5.28 -20.45 -17.71
C ILE A 150 5.73 -20.85 -19.11
N VAL A 151 6.01 -19.84 -19.94
CA VAL A 151 6.46 -20.01 -21.32
C VAL A 151 7.70 -19.16 -21.55
N GLN A 152 8.75 -19.79 -22.06
CA GLN A 152 9.90 -19.10 -22.62
C GLN A 152 9.75 -19.04 -24.15
N TRP A 153 10.05 -17.88 -24.74
CA TRP A 153 10.11 -17.72 -26.19
C TRP A 153 11.32 -16.89 -26.64
N PRO A 154 12.09 -17.34 -27.65
CA PRO A 154 12.04 -18.67 -28.25
C PRO A 154 12.47 -19.76 -27.24
N PRO A 155 11.99 -21.01 -27.40
CA PRO A 155 12.25 -22.11 -26.46
C PRO A 155 13.74 -22.48 -26.40
N HIS A 156 14.42 -22.39 -27.54
CA HIS A 156 15.87 -22.49 -27.66
C HIS A 156 16.36 -21.36 -28.55
N ALA A 157 17.26 -20.52 -28.02
CA ALA A 157 17.94 -19.50 -28.81
C ALA A 157 19.41 -19.86 -28.92
N GLU A 158 19.90 -19.87 -30.15
CA GLU A 158 21.33 -19.80 -30.45
C GLU A 158 21.58 -18.41 -31.03
N ILE A 159 22.27 -17.55 -30.27
CA ILE A 159 22.46 -16.16 -30.62
C ILE A 159 23.91 -15.99 -31.09
N ALA A 160 24.07 -15.67 -32.38
CA ALA A 160 25.38 -15.46 -32.97
C ALA A 160 26.06 -14.19 -32.42
N ALA A 161 27.39 -14.23 -32.31
CA ALA A 161 28.18 -13.07 -31.92
C ALA A 161 27.93 -11.88 -32.87
N GLY A 162 27.74 -10.69 -32.31
CA GLY A 162 27.49 -9.46 -33.08
C GLY A 162 26.04 -9.27 -33.54
N THR A 163 25.11 -10.13 -33.11
CA THR A 163 23.68 -10.03 -33.46
C THR A 163 22.82 -9.53 -32.30
N GLU A 164 21.60 -9.09 -32.62
CA GLU A 164 20.57 -8.77 -31.64
C GLU A 164 19.46 -9.83 -31.65
N ALA A 165 18.92 -10.16 -30.49
CA ALA A 165 17.81 -11.08 -30.33
C ALA A 165 16.88 -10.65 -29.18
N THR A 166 15.64 -11.16 -29.19
CA THR A 166 14.69 -10.99 -28.08
C THR A 166 14.42 -12.35 -27.45
N ALA A 167 14.46 -12.39 -26.13
CA ALA A 167 13.96 -13.50 -25.33
C ALA A 167 12.83 -13.02 -24.43
N VAL A 168 11.86 -13.88 -24.20
CA VAL A 168 10.62 -13.60 -23.47
C VAL A 168 10.39 -14.68 -22.44
N LEU A 169 10.06 -14.26 -21.22
CA LEU A 169 9.53 -15.13 -20.17
C LEU A 169 8.13 -14.65 -19.81
N ALA A 170 7.12 -15.46 -20.10
CA ALA A 170 5.72 -15.18 -19.79
C ALA A 170 5.23 -16.08 -18.66
N ILE A 171 4.49 -15.52 -17.73
CA ILE A 171 3.90 -16.23 -16.59
C ILE A 171 2.42 -15.88 -16.55
N ALA A 172 1.54 -16.87 -16.60
CA ALA A 172 0.11 -16.71 -16.38
C ALA A 172 -0.33 -17.42 -15.09
N LEU A 173 -1.28 -16.81 -14.37
CA LEU A 173 -1.92 -17.35 -13.19
C LEU A 173 -3.43 -17.50 -13.46
N GLY A 174 -4.02 -18.58 -12.98
CA GLY A 174 -5.44 -18.84 -13.17
C GLY A 174 -5.95 -19.99 -12.30
N ARG A 175 -7.20 -20.39 -12.53
CA ARG A 175 -7.85 -21.54 -11.85
C ARG A 175 -8.01 -22.76 -12.76
N ASP A 176 -8.04 -22.54 -14.06
CA ASP A 176 -8.25 -23.58 -15.08
C ASP A 176 -6.97 -23.79 -15.88
N LEU A 177 -6.50 -25.04 -15.93
CA LEU A 177 -5.25 -25.42 -16.57
C LEU A 177 -5.16 -24.93 -18.01
N TRP A 178 -6.14 -25.28 -18.84
CA TRP A 178 -6.08 -25.05 -20.27
C TRP A 178 -6.16 -23.56 -20.62
N THR A 179 -6.99 -22.81 -19.90
CA THR A 179 -7.11 -21.35 -20.04
C THR A 179 -5.82 -20.67 -19.62
N THR A 180 -5.22 -21.08 -18.50
CA THR A 180 -3.95 -20.52 -18.01
C THR A 180 -2.80 -20.80 -18.99
N MET A 181 -2.72 -22.01 -19.56
CA MET A 181 -1.73 -22.33 -20.59
C MET A 181 -1.91 -21.52 -21.88
N ARG A 182 -3.16 -21.32 -22.33
CA ARG A 182 -3.45 -20.47 -23.51
C ARG A 182 -3.03 -19.03 -23.25
N GLU A 183 -3.30 -18.51 -22.06
CA GLU A 183 -2.90 -17.17 -21.66
C GLU A 183 -1.37 -17.01 -21.67
N ALA A 184 -0.63 -17.95 -21.06
CA ALA A 184 0.84 -17.88 -21.06
C ALA A 184 1.44 -17.92 -22.48
N ARG A 185 0.87 -18.73 -23.37
CA ARG A 185 1.25 -18.74 -24.80
C ARG A 185 0.99 -17.41 -25.48
N ASP A 186 -0.21 -16.86 -25.30
CA ASP A 186 -0.60 -15.61 -25.94
C ASP A 186 0.25 -14.44 -25.45
N LEU A 187 0.51 -14.39 -24.14
CA LEU A 187 1.46 -13.47 -23.52
C LEU A 187 2.85 -13.59 -24.15
N ALA A 188 3.41 -14.79 -24.25
CA ALA A 188 4.74 -15.00 -24.83
C ALA A 188 4.82 -14.57 -26.30
N LYS A 189 3.81 -14.94 -27.10
CA LYS A 189 3.75 -14.65 -28.54
C LYS A 189 3.63 -13.15 -28.84
N HIS A 190 2.92 -12.41 -28.01
CA HIS A 190 2.64 -10.99 -28.22
C HIS A 190 3.40 -10.06 -27.27
N ALA A 191 4.43 -10.57 -26.56
CA ALA A 191 5.06 -9.87 -25.45
C ALA A 191 5.62 -8.49 -25.81
N GLU A 192 6.28 -8.32 -26.97
CA GLU A 192 6.80 -7.02 -27.39
C GLU A 192 5.68 -6.01 -27.68
N ALA A 193 4.60 -6.45 -28.34
CA ALA A 193 3.45 -5.59 -28.61
C ALA A 193 2.71 -5.21 -27.31
N LEU A 194 2.55 -6.16 -26.39
CA LEU A 194 1.94 -5.93 -25.07
C LEU A 194 2.79 -4.98 -24.21
N LEU A 195 4.11 -5.08 -24.29
CA LEU A 195 5.04 -4.15 -23.63
C LEU A 195 4.87 -2.73 -24.19
N ASP A 196 4.91 -2.59 -25.51
CA ASP A 196 4.78 -1.28 -26.17
C ASP A 196 3.40 -0.66 -25.89
N GLU A 197 2.34 -1.48 -25.87
CA GLU A 197 0.99 -1.06 -25.51
C GLU A 197 0.90 -0.60 -24.06
N ALA A 198 1.40 -1.38 -23.10
CA ALA A 198 1.41 -1.03 -21.67
C ALA A 198 2.16 0.29 -21.42
N VAL A 199 3.31 0.48 -22.06
CA VAL A 199 4.08 1.72 -22.01
C VAL A 199 3.31 2.88 -22.62
N ALA A 200 2.66 2.68 -23.77
CA ALA A 200 1.86 3.71 -24.42
C ALA A 200 0.60 4.08 -23.62
N GLU A 201 -0.08 3.11 -23.02
CA GLU A 201 -1.21 3.32 -22.10
C GLU A 201 -0.80 4.14 -20.90
N ARG A 202 0.32 3.78 -20.28
CA ARG A 202 0.84 4.50 -19.13
C ARG A 202 1.21 5.94 -19.47
N ARG A 203 1.82 6.17 -20.63
CA ARG A 203 2.07 7.54 -21.13
C ARG A 203 0.77 8.30 -21.36
N ARG A 204 -0.26 7.65 -21.93
CA ARG A 204 -1.59 8.27 -22.11
C ARG A 204 -2.18 8.68 -20.77
N LEU A 205 -2.16 7.80 -19.77
CA LEU A 205 -2.58 8.11 -18.40
C LEU A 205 -1.82 9.34 -17.88
N TRP A 206 -0.48 9.34 -17.92
CA TRP A 206 0.31 10.47 -17.45
C TRP A 206 0.06 11.78 -18.19
N SER A 207 -0.22 11.74 -19.50
CA SER A 207 -0.56 12.92 -20.28
C SER A 207 -1.99 13.42 -20.04
N GLY A 208 -2.88 12.54 -19.59
CA GLY A 208 -4.28 12.86 -19.28
C GLY A 208 -4.50 13.36 -17.86
N LEU A 209 -3.52 13.15 -16.96
CA LEU A 209 -3.57 13.60 -15.59
C LEU A 209 -2.97 14.99 -15.42
N ASP A 210 -3.59 15.80 -14.58
CA ASP A 210 -3.05 17.07 -14.14
C ASP A 210 -2.04 16.81 -13.03
N LEU A 211 -0.75 16.83 -13.38
CA LEU A 211 0.36 16.53 -12.45
C LEU A 211 1.09 17.84 -12.09
N PRO A 212 1.54 18.01 -10.84
CA PRO A 212 2.24 19.22 -10.43
C PRO A 212 3.62 19.32 -11.09
N ASP A 213 4.04 20.52 -11.51
CA ASP A 213 5.34 20.75 -12.20
C ASP A 213 6.56 20.28 -11.37
N GLY A 214 6.44 20.29 -10.04
CA GLY A 214 7.43 19.74 -9.10
C GLY A 214 6.92 18.44 -8.47
N GLN A 215 7.82 17.46 -8.26
CA GLN A 215 7.51 16.14 -7.67
C GLN A 215 6.64 15.21 -8.53
N VAL A 216 6.58 15.44 -9.85
CA VAL A 216 5.90 14.57 -10.84
C VAL A 216 6.22 13.08 -10.61
N ARG A 217 7.51 12.75 -10.40
CA ARG A 217 7.96 11.38 -10.18
C ARG A 217 7.31 10.76 -8.94
N ALA A 218 7.30 11.44 -7.80
CA ALA A 218 6.72 10.92 -6.56
C ALA A 218 5.21 10.64 -6.72
N VAL A 219 4.48 11.56 -7.37
CA VAL A 219 3.05 11.39 -7.66
C VAL A 219 2.82 10.19 -8.59
N ARG A 220 3.60 10.07 -9.67
CA ARG A 220 3.48 8.94 -10.61
C ARG A 220 3.83 7.60 -9.97
N ARG A 221 4.84 7.56 -9.10
CA ARG A 221 5.20 6.34 -8.36
C ARG A 221 4.11 5.92 -7.40
N ALA A 222 3.50 6.86 -6.66
CA ALA A 222 2.38 6.56 -5.79
C ALA A 222 1.16 6.03 -6.57
N VAL A 223 0.79 6.69 -7.68
CA VAL A 223 -0.34 6.25 -8.52
C VAL A 223 -0.03 4.90 -9.18
N GLY A 224 1.18 4.72 -9.73
CA GLY A 224 1.60 3.47 -10.36
C GLY A 224 1.59 2.32 -9.37
N TYR A 225 2.19 2.49 -8.19
CA TYR A 225 2.14 1.46 -7.14
C TYR A 225 0.70 1.14 -6.71
N ALA A 226 -0.16 2.15 -6.60
CA ALA A 226 -1.56 1.95 -6.23
C ALA A 226 -2.31 1.05 -7.23
N ILE A 227 -2.16 1.29 -8.54
CA ILE A 227 -2.90 0.55 -9.57
C ILE A 227 -2.22 -0.76 -10.01
N ASP A 228 -0.90 -0.88 -9.83
CA ASP A 228 -0.13 -2.05 -10.31
C ASP A 228 0.16 -3.06 -9.18
N CYS A 229 0.33 -2.59 -7.94
CA CYS A 229 0.74 -3.44 -6.81
C CYS A 229 -0.32 -3.51 -5.71
N ALA A 230 -0.91 -2.37 -5.31
CA ALA A 230 -1.85 -2.33 -4.19
C ALA A 230 -3.26 -2.79 -4.58
N ALA A 231 -3.71 -2.47 -5.79
CA ALA A 231 -5.02 -2.89 -6.30
C ALA A 231 -5.03 -4.38 -6.67
N SER A 232 -5.66 -5.18 -5.83
CA SER A 232 -5.87 -6.61 -6.05
C SER A 232 -7.30 -6.88 -6.51
N ARG A 233 -7.48 -7.16 -7.81
CA ARG A 233 -8.80 -7.44 -8.39
C ARG A 233 -9.33 -8.80 -7.97
N ILE A 234 -10.58 -8.83 -7.54
CA ILE A 234 -11.31 -10.02 -7.11
C ILE A 234 -12.69 -9.95 -7.76
N ASP A 235 -12.88 -10.76 -8.80
CA ASP A 235 -14.08 -10.75 -9.62
C ASP A 235 -14.40 -9.31 -10.11
N ASP A 236 -15.52 -8.73 -9.68
CA ASP A 236 -15.97 -7.37 -10.02
C ASP A 236 -15.63 -6.31 -8.96
N ALA A 237 -14.77 -6.62 -8.00
CA ALA A 237 -14.33 -5.73 -6.92
C ALA A 237 -12.80 -5.60 -6.88
N VAL A 238 -12.30 -4.60 -6.16
CA VAL A 238 -10.87 -4.38 -5.95
C VAL A 238 -10.59 -4.30 -4.45
N ALA A 239 -9.74 -5.18 -3.93
CA ALA A 239 -9.15 -5.01 -2.61
C ALA A 239 -7.94 -4.07 -2.72
N MET A 240 -7.78 -3.14 -1.77
CA MET A 240 -6.63 -2.23 -1.76
C MET A 240 -5.66 -2.63 -0.65
N LEU A 241 -4.56 -3.27 -1.04
CA LEU A 241 -3.57 -3.85 -0.13
C LEU A 241 -2.66 -2.76 0.44
N ALA A 242 -2.33 -2.86 1.73
CA ALA A 242 -1.36 -1.96 2.35
C ALA A 242 0.09 -2.22 1.89
N ASP A 243 0.41 -3.48 1.57
CA ASP A 243 1.71 -3.93 1.08
C ASP A 243 1.51 -5.24 0.31
N HIS A 244 1.85 -5.25 -0.97
CA HIS A 244 1.65 -6.41 -1.84
C HIS A 244 2.49 -7.64 -1.51
N GLU A 245 3.60 -7.47 -0.80
CA GLU A 245 4.63 -8.50 -0.68
C GLU A 245 4.67 -9.08 0.74
N ILE A 246 4.74 -8.20 1.74
CA ILE A 246 5.02 -8.63 3.10
C ILE A 246 3.73 -8.69 3.94
N LEU A 247 2.74 -7.86 3.61
CA LEU A 247 1.49 -7.77 4.37
C LEU A 247 0.29 -7.42 3.49
N PRO A 248 -0.13 -8.32 2.56
CA PRO A 248 -1.23 -8.09 1.62
C PRO A 248 -2.59 -8.26 2.30
N LEU A 249 -2.80 -7.42 3.29
CA LEU A 249 -4.04 -7.22 4.00
C LEU A 249 -4.58 -5.84 3.67
N VAL A 250 -5.87 -5.67 3.91
CA VAL A 250 -6.59 -4.43 3.71
C VAL A 250 -6.91 -3.83 5.07
N TRP A 251 -6.39 -2.62 5.31
CA TRP A 251 -6.89 -1.70 6.33
C TRP A 251 -7.68 -0.62 5.57
N THR A 252 -8.90 -0.34 6.02
CA THR A 252 -9.74 0.69 5.38
C THR A 252 -9.12 2.08 5.49
N ARG A 253 -8.34 2.33 6.56
CA ARG A 253 -7.53 3.55 6.76
C ARG A 253 -6.49 3.72 5.66
N ASP A 254 -5.64 2.73 5.46
CA ASP A 254 -4.55 2.77 4.49
C ASP A 254 -5.13 2.92 3.07
N ALA A 255 -6.14 2.10 2.77
CA ALA A 255 -6.83 2.12 1.50
C ALA A 255 -7.53 3.45 1.21
N TYR A 256 -8.05 4.14 2.24
CA TYR A 256 -8.61 5.48 2.07
C TYR A 256 -7.57 6.46 1.54
N TYR A 257 -6.36 6.50 2.10
CA TYR A 257 -5.32 7.42 1.61
C TYR A 257 -4.87 7.08 0.19
N VAL A 258 -4.77 5.80 -0.14
CA VAL A 258 -4.50 5.34 -1.51
C VAL A 258 -5.60 5.80 -2.47
N CYS A 259 -6.87 5.54 -2.17
CA CYS A 259 -7.99 5.93 -3.01
C CYS A 259 -8.15 7.45 -3.12
N ARG A 260 -7.93 8.19 -2.02
CA ARG A 260 -7.95 9.66 -2.01
C ARG A 260 -6.86 10.25 -2.90
N ALA A 261 -5.67 9.66 -2.94
CA ALA A 261 -4.61 10.09 -3.83
C ALA A 261 -5.00 9.88 -5.30
N LEU A 262 -5.59 8.72 -5.64
CA LEU A 262 -6.11 8.46 -6.99
C LEU A 262 -7.17 9.48 -7.41
N LEU A 263 -8.15 9.76 -6.53
CA LEU A 263 -9.19 10.76 -6.77
C LEU A 263 -8.64 12.19 -6.88
N ALA A 264 -7.61 12.55 -6.12
CA ALA A 264 -7.02 13.89 -6.17
C ALA A 264 -6.17 14.12 -7.43
N VAL A 265 -5.52 13.06 -7.93
CA VAL A 265 -4.71 13.13 -9.15
C VAL A 265 -5.59 13.06 -10.40
N GLY A 266 -6.57 12.15 -10.44
CA GLY A 266 -7.43 11.94 -11.61
C GLY A 266 -8.91 11.83 -11.25
N PRO A 267 -9.55 12.90 -10.76
CA PRO A 267 -10.97 12.88 -10.34
C PRO A 267 -11.94 12.60 -11.49
N ARG A 268 -11.51 12.80 -12.73
CA ARG A 268 -12.28 12.55 -13.96
C ARG A 268 -11.68 11.44 -14.82
N ASP A 269 -10.61 10.80 -14.35
CA ASP A 269 -10.02 9.69 -15.08
C ASP A 269 -10.87 8.43 -14.86
N PRO A 270 -11.40 7.80 -15.92
CA PRO A 270 -12.33 6.68 -15.78
C PRO A 270 -11.65 5.43 -15.20
N TYR A 271 -10.36 5.22 -15.47
CA TYR A 271 -9.64 4.06 -14.96
C TYR A 271 -9.39 4.22 -13.45
N LEU A 272 -8.81 5.34 -13.03
CA LEU A 272 -8.58 5.61 -11.60
C LEU A 272 -9.91 5.66 -10.82
N GLY A 273 -10.94 6.29 -11.38
CA GLY A 273 -12.28 6.31 -10.79
C GLY A 273 -12.89 4.91 -10.63
N SER A 274 -12.67 4.00 -11.61
CA SER A 274 -13.15 2.62 -11.52
C SER A 274 -12.46 1.83 -10.41
N VAL A 275 -11.14 1.99 -10.23
CA VAL A 275 -10.38 1.33 -9.15
C VAL A 275 -10.94 1.73 -7.78
N VAL A 276 -11.23 3.02 -7.59
CA VAL A 276 -11.80 3.53 -6.33
C VAL A 276 -13.24 3.03 -6.14
N SER A 277 -14.06 3.07 -7.18
CA SER A 277 -15.45 2.58 -7.14
C SER A 277 -15.53 1.09 -6.82
N ASP A 278 -14.64 0.30 -7.41
CA ASP A 278 -14.54 -1.15 -7.17
C ASP A 278 -14.01 -1.46 -5.76
N PHE A 279 -13.17 -0.58 -5.17
CA PHE A 279 -12.77 -0.68 -3.76
C PHE A 279 -13.89 -0.30 -2.79
N VAL A 280 -14.69 0.71 -3.12
CA VAL A 280 -15.91 1.00 -2.34
C VAL A 280 -16.85 -0.20 -2.39
N ARG A 281 -17.07 -0.82 -3.57
CA ARG A 281 -17.84 -2.07 -3.69
C ARG A 281 -17.24 -3.18 -2.83
N TRP A 282 -15.93 -3.39 -2.90
CA TRP A 282 -15.25 -4.35 -2.04
C TRP A 282 -15.55 -4.11 -0.56
N THR A 283 -15.47 -2.86 -0.10
CA THR A 283 -15.64 -2.50 1.31
C THR A 283 -17.06 -2.75 1.81
N PHE A 284 -18.08 -2.46 1.01
CA PHE A 284 -19.48 -2.57 1.44
C PHE A 284 -20.12 -3.92 1.12
N ASP A 285 -19.74 -4.56 0.02
CA ASP A 285 -20.41 -5.76 -0.49
C ASP A 285 -19.59 -7.06 -0.29
N VAL A 286 -18.25 -6.97 -0.18
CA VAL A 286 -17.35 -8.13 -0.13
C VAL A 286 -16.71 -8.31 1.25
N ALA A 287 -16.28 -7.22 1.88
CA ALA A 287 -15.59 -7.26 3.16
C ALA A 287 -16.50 -7.81 4.28
N GLU A 288 -16.01 -8.84 4.95
CA GLU A 288 -16.68 -9.45 6.10
C GLU A 288 -16.74 -8.43 7.24
N ARG A 289 -17.91 -8.33 7.88
CA ARG A 289 -18.10 -7.54 9.08
C ARG A 289 -18.33 -8.47 10.26
N VAL A 290 -17.48 -8.36 11.29
CA VAL A 290 -17.61 -9.13 12.53
C VAL A 290 -18.42 -8.31 13.52
N ASP A 291 -19.54 -8.88 14.00
CA ASP A 291 -20.51 -8.19 14.86
C ASP A 291 -20.99 -6.83 14.30
N GLY A 292 -21.08 -6.74 12.97
CA GLY A 292 -21.50 -5.53 12.25
C GLY A 292 -20.38 -4.52 11.96
N TRP A 293 -19.13 -4.79 12.36
CA TRP A 293 -17.98 -3.89 12.21
C TRP A 293 -16.96 -4.43 11.22
N TRP A 294 -16.33 -3.53 10.47
CA TRP A 294 -15.15 -3.90 9.70
C TRP A 294 -14.02 -4.27 10.67
N PRO A 295 -13.32 -5.39 10.43
CA PRO A 295 -12.18 -5.79 11.23
C PRO A 295 -11.04 -4.77 11.05
N ARG A 296 -10.09 -4.74 12.00
CA ARG A 296 -8.84 -3.99 11.84
C ARG A 296 -8.15 -4.30 10.51
N ALA A 297 -8.08 -5.58 10.15
CA ALA A 297 -7.47 -6.03 8.91
C ALA A 297 -8.29 -7.14 8.27
N SER A 298 -8.42 -7.07 6.95
CA SER A 298 -9.07 -8.08 6.11
C SER A 298 -8.08 -8.71 5.14
N LEU A 299 -8.34 -9.95 4.75
CA LEU A 299 -7.71 -10.53 3.57
C LEU A 299 -8.26 -9.85 2.31
N ALA A 300 -7.49 -9.90 1.21
CA ALA A 300 -7.96 -9.44 -0.09
C ALA A 300 -9.35 -10.02 -0.41
N SER A 301 -9.60 -11.30 -0.12
CA SER A 301 -10.90 -11.97 -0.29
C SER A 301 -12.09 -11.39 0.48
N GLY A 302 -11.91 -10.34 1.28
CA GLY A 302 -12.94 -9.76 2.15
C GLY A 302 -13.02 -10.40 3.52
N ARG A 303 -12.62 -11.68 3.66
CA ARG A 303 -12.59 -12.39 4.95
C ARG A 303 -11.84 -11.61 6.03
N ALA A 304 -12.46 -11.51 7.21
CA ALA A 304 -11.86 -10.88 8.37
C ALA A 304 -10.63 -11.68 8.82
N LYS A 305 -9.53 -10.96 9.05
CA LYS A 305 -8.34 -11.54 9.66
C LYS A 305 -8.25 -11.19 11.13
N ASP A 306 -8.28 -9.90 11.43
CA ASP A 306 -8.08 -9.42 12.79
C ASP A 306 -9.31 -8.60 13.23
N PRO A 307 -10.25 -9.20 14.00
CA PRO A 307 -11.58 -8.64 14.23
C PRO A 307 -11.63 -7.49 15.25
N ALA A 308 -10.47 -7.00 15.71
CA ALA A 308 -10.40 -5.94 16.70
C ALA A 308 -11.13 -4.68 16.20
N PHE A 309 -11.95 -4.10 17.08
CA PHE A 309 -12.70 -2.88 16.77
C PHE A 309 -11.79 -1.65 16.87
N GLN A 310 -11.67 -0.94 15.76
CA GLN A 310 -10.98 0.35 15.67
C GLN A 310 -11.96 1.40 15.16
N LEU A 311 -12.16 2.48 15.93
CA LEU A 311 -13.15 3.51 15.59
C LEU A 311 -12.85 4.17 14.24
N ASP A 312 -11.59 4.45 13.93
CA ASP A 312 -11.19 5.11 12.69
C ASP A 312 -11.42 4.23 11.44
N GLN A 313 -11.19 2.91 11.54
CA GLN A 313 -11.50 1.96 10.48
C GLN A 313 -12.99 1.94 10.11
N GLN A 314 -13.88 2.29 11.04
CA GLN A 314 -15.31 2.37 10.74
C GLN A 314 -15.71 3.67 10.02
N LEU A 315 -14.82 4.67 10.03
CA LEU A 315 -15.09 6.03 9.58
C LEU A 315 -14.52 6.29 8.18
N TYR A 316 -13.33 5.76 7.88
CA TYR A 316 -12.69 5.94 6.58
C TYR A 316 -13.51 5.44 5.37
N PRO A 317 -14.24 4.30 5.43
CA PRO A 317 -15.15 3.89 4.36
C PRO A 317 -16.22 4.93 4.04
N LEU A 318 -16.82 5.52 5.08
CA LEU A 318 -17.87 6.53 4.95
C LEU A 318 -17.29 7.83 4.39
N LEU A 319 -16.11 8.23 4.88
CA LEU A 319 -15.41 9.40 4.38
C LEU A 319 -15.02 9.25 2.90
N LEU A 320 -14.58 8.06 2.49
CA LEU A 320 -14.24 7.77 1.09
C LEU A 320 -15.45 7.95 0.17
N VAL A 321 -16.62 7.45 0.58
CA VAL A 321 -17.87 7.61 -0.18
C VAL A 321 -18.25 9.09 -0.32
N ALA A 322 -18.12 9.87 0.75
CA ALA A 322 -18.39 11.31 0.72
C ALA A 322 -17.39 12.07 -0.16
N ASP A 323 -16.10 11.76 -0.04
CA ASP A 323 -15.04 12.39 -0.83
C ASP A 323 -15.09 11.99 -2.30
N HIS A 324 -15.47 10.75 -2.61
CA HIS A 324 -15.70 10.31 -3.98
C HIS A 324 -16.75 11.20 -4.65
N ALA A 325 -17.93 11.35 -4.04
CA ALA A 325 -19.00 12.17 -4.59
C ALA A 325 -18.58 13.64 -4.74
N ARG A 326 -17.87 14.18 -3.75
CA ARG A 326 -17.39 15.57 -3.77
C ARG A 326 -16.33 15.83 -4.85
N LEU A 327 -15.36 14.93 -5.02
CA LEU A 327 -14.22 15.13 -5.91
C LEU A 327 -14.53 14.80 -7.37
N THR A 328 -15.34 13.76 -7.60
CA THR A 328 -15.74 13.32 -8.95
C THR A 328 -16.97 14.08 -9.48
N GLY A 329 -17.81 14.59 -8.57
CA GLY A 329 -19.14 15.11 -8.90
C GLY A 329 -20.18 14.01 -9.15
N ASP A 330 -19.84 12.73 -8.96
CA ASP A 330 -20.74 11.60 -9.13
C ASP A 330 -21.29 11.08 -7.77
N PRO A 331 -22.59 11.29 -7.47
CA PRO A 331 -23.19 10.82 -6.23
C PRO A 331 -23.52 9.32 -6.22
N SER A 332 -23.32 8.58 -7.33
CA SER A 332 -23.79 7.19 -7.49
C SER A 332 -23.44 6.25 -6.33
N LEU A 333 -22.19 6.27 -5.86
CA LEU A 333 -21.75 5.47 -4.71
C LEU A 333 -22.36 5.97 -3.40
N ARG A 334 -22.48 7.29 -3.22
CA ARG A 334 -23.10 7.89 -2.04
C ARG A 334 -24.55 7.51 -1.93
N ASP A 335 -25.28 7.51 -3.04
CA ASP A 335 -26.68 7.11 -3.10
C ASP A 335 -26.84 5.60 -2.88
N ARG A 336 -26.02 4.78 -3.55
CA ARG A 336 -26.06 3.31 -3.41
C ARG A 336 -25.84 2.86 -1.97
N TYR A 337 -24.88 3.45 -1.27
CA TYR A 337 -24.52 3.05 0.10
C TYR A 337 -25.09 3.97 1.17
N ALA A 338 -26.03 4.86 0.84
CA ALA A 338 -26.58 5.84 1.76
C ALA A 338 -27.18 5.20 3.03
N GLU A 339 -27.91 4.10 2.88
CA GLU A 339 -28.50 3.37 4.01
C GLU A 339 -27.44 2.72 4.90
N ALA A 340 -26.44 2.06 4.30
CA ALA A 340 -25.33 1.46 5.03
C ALA A 340 -24.54 2.52 5.82
N CYS A 341 -24.24 3.67 5.21
CA CYS A 341 -23.58 4.79 5.89
C CYS A 341 -24.42 5.34 7.05
N ARG A 342 -25.73 5.56 6.84
CA ARG A 342 -26.64 6.01 7.92
C ARG A 342 -26.68 5.03 9.07
N TRP A 343 -26.81 3.73 8.78
CA TRP A 343 -26.83 2.69 9.80
C TRP A 343 -25.53 2.63 10.59
N THR A 344 -24.38 2.67 9.92
CA THR A 344 -23.06 2.67 10.59
C THR A 344 -22.91 3.88 11.51
N LEU A 345 -23.28 5.09 11.05
CA LEU A 345 -23.23 6.29 11.89
C LEU A 345 -24.14 6.19 13.11
N ALA A 346 -25.38 5.71 12.93
CA ALA A 346 -26.30 5.50 14.05
C ALA A 346 -25.74 4.49 15.05
N ALA A 347 -25.26 3.34 14.59
CA ALA A 347 -24.68 2.29 15.43
C ALA A 347 -23.42 2.77 16.19
N LEU A 348 -22.60 3.63 15.58
CA LEU A 348 -21.46 4.27 16.25
C LEU A 348 -21.96 5.25 17.33
N LEU A 349 -22.91 6.12 16.98
CA LEU A 349 -23.42 7.13 17.91
C LEU A 349 -24.18 6.51 19.10
N ASP A 350 -24.73 5.31 18.95
CA ASP A 350 -25.34 4.53 20.04
C ASP A 350 -24.30 3.99 21.04
N LYS A 351 -23.03 3.88 20.64
CA LYS A 351 -21.92 3.52 21.56
C LYS A 351 -21.41 4.69 22.38
N ARG A 352 -21.95 5.90 22.19
CA ARG A 352 -21.52 7.09 22.95
C ARG A 352 -21.80 6.91 24.43
N THR A 353 -20.84 7.33 25.25
CA THR A 353 -21.06 7.47 26.68
C THR A 353 -21.95 8.67 27.00
N ALA A 354 -22.32 8.82 28.28
CA ALA A 354 -23.04 9.99 28.78
C ALA A 354 -22.30 11.33 28.53
N PHE A 355 -20.98 11.28 28.33
CA PHE A 355 -20.14 12.44 28.00
C PHE A 355 -19.73 12.48 26.52
N GLY A 356 -20.38 11.68 25.67
CA GLY A 356 -20.36 11.84 24.22
C GLY A 356 -19.18 11.21 23.47
N LEU A 357 -18.30 10.48 24.15
CA LEU A 357 -17.16 9.80 23.52
C LEU A 357 -17.49 8.33 23.20
N ILE A 358 -16.86 7.80 22.15
CA ILE A 358 -17.01 6.42 21.68
C ILE A 358 -15.73 5.64 21.98
N PRO A 359 -15.81 4.50 22.67
CA PRO A 359 -14.62 3.70 22.96
C PRO A 359 -14.08 3.02 21.70
N THR A 360 -12.77 2.85 21.63
CA THR A 360 -12.04 2.05 20.62
C THR A 360 -11.14 1.04 21.35
N ALA A 361 -10.94 -0.15 20.77
CA ALA A 361 -10.07 -1.16 21.39
C ALA A 361 -8.59 -0.88 21.08
N GLU A 362 -8.31 -0.39 19.87
CA GLU A 362 -6.96 -0.13 19.38
C GLU A 362 -6.86 1.25 18.71
N THR A 363 -5.63 1.71 18.55
CA THR A 363 -5.27 2.97 17.89
C THR A 363 -5.02 2.78 16.39
N PRO A 364 -4.80 3.86 15.61
CA PRO A 364 -4.37 3.76 14.22
C PRO A 364 -3.02 3.07 14.00
N ALA A 365 -2.21 2.90 15.04
CA ALA A 365 -0.97 2.12 14.99
C ALA A 365 -1.19 0.62 15.28
N ASP A 366 -2.46 0.17 15.38
CA ASP A 366 -2.85 -1.19 15.73
C ASP A 366 -2.44 -1.61 17.16
N ASP A 367 -2.16 -0.63 18.03
CA ASP A 367 -1.78 -0.87 19.42
C ASP A 367 -3.01 -0.92 20.34
N PRO A 368 -3.08 -1.87 21.29
CA PRO A 368 -4.09 -1.86 22.33
C PRO A 368 -4.06 -0.58 23.16
N LEU A 369 -5.24 -0.04 23.45
CA LEU A 369 -5.35 1.23 24.16
C LEU A 369 -5.93 1.04 25.56
N VAL A 370 -5.13 1.38 26.58
CA VAL A 370 -5.57 1.34 27.99
C VAL A 370 -6.67 2.38 28.26
N GLN A 371 -6.55 3.56 27.64
CA GLN A 371 -7.53 4.64 27.69
C GLN A 371 -8.52 4.52 26.52
N PRO A 372 -9.77 4.04 26.69
CA PRO A 372 -10.62 3.64 25.57
C PRO A 372 -11.01 4.76 24.60
N TYR A 373 -10.78 6.04 24.91
CA TYR A 373 -11.15 7.14 24.02
C TYR A 373 -9.90 7.76 23.38
N HIS A 374 -9.88 7.80 22.05
CA HIS A 374 -8.73 8.28 21.25
C HIS A 374 -9.03 9.60 20.55
N PHE A 375 -8.19 10.62 20.70
CA PHE A 375 -8.47 11.99 20.22
C PHE A 375 -8.59 12.06 18.70
N SER A 376 -7.60 11.53 17.99
CA SER A 376 -7.54 11.56 16.53
C SER A 376 -8.75 10.88 15.88
N SER A 377 -9.20 9.75 16.44
CA SER A 377 -10.41 9.06 15.96
C SER A 377 -11.69 9.88 16.17
N HIS A 378 -11.76 10.73 17.20
CA HIS A 378 -12.91 11.61 17.42
C HIS A 378 -12.89 12.86 16.52
N VAL A 379 -11.70 13.38 16.18
CA VAL A 379 -11.58 14.40 15.14
C VAL A 379 -12.07 13.86 13.80
N LEU A 380 -11.70 12.60 13.47
CA LEU A 380 -12.19 11.91 12.29
C LEU A 380 -13.72 11.68 12.35
N LEU A 381 -14.26 11.26 13.50
CA LEU A 381 -15.70 11.08 13.67
C LEU A 381 -16.45 12.37 13.38
N TRP A 382 -15.98 13.49 13.93
CA TRP A 382 -16.54 14.80 13.62
C TRP A 382 -16.50 15.09 12.12
N ARG A 383 -15.36 14.85 11.46
CA ARG A 383 -15.19 15.10 10.03
C ARG A 383 -16.16 14.28 9.18
N VAL A 384 -16.41 13.02 9.55
CA VAL A 384 -17.40 12.19 8.86
C VAL A 384 -18.81 12.70 9.12
N LEU A 385 -19.16 13.04 10.36
CA LEU A 385 -20.49 13.59 10.66
C LEU A 385 -20.76 14.88 9.89
N ASP A 386 -19.76 15.76 9.79
CA ASP A 386 -19.79 17.00 9.00
C ASP A 386 -19.99 16.72 7.51
N ALA A 387 -19.25 15.77 6.92
CA ALA A 387 -19.38 15.39 5.51
C ALA A 387 -20.77 14.82 5.13
N PHE A 388 -21.54 14.36 6.13
CA PHE A 388 -22.90 13.86 6.00
C PHE A 388 -23.96 14.84 6.54
N ASP A 389 -23.59 16.09 6.86
CA ASP A 389 -24.46 17.11 7.44
C ASP A 389 -25.23 16.61 8.68
N HIS A 390 -24.60 15.73 9.47
CA HIS A 390 -25.24 15.06 10.59
C HIS A 390 -25.30 15.99 11.81
N SER A 391 -26.49 16.10 12.43
CA SER A 391 -26.77 17.01 13.57
C SER A 391 -25.95 16.76 14.84
N ALA A 392 -25.15 15.70 14.87
CA ALA A 392 -24.30 15.34 16.00
C ALA A 392 -22.87 15.92 15.88
N ALA A 393 -22.50 16.48 14.72
CA ALA A 393 -21.16 17.00 14.47
C ALA A 393 -20.72 18.00 15.53
N ASP A 394 -21.50 19.06 15.79
CA ASP A 394 -21.17 20.07 16.79
C ASP A 394 -21.05 19.51 18.21
N GLN A 395 -21.91 18.55 18.56
CA GLN A 395 -21.88 17.89 19.87
C GLN A 395 -20.61 17.07 20.05
N VAL A 396 -20.22 16.28 19.04
CA VAL A 396 -18.98 15.51 19.05
C VAL A 396 -17.79 16.45 19.14
N ARG A 397 -17.74 17.50 18.32
CA ARG A 397 -16.66 18.50 18.37
C ARG A 397 -16.51 19.13 19.75
N ALA A 398 -17.62 19.56 20.36
CA ALA A 398 -17.62 20.14 21.70
C ALA A 398 -17.13 19.14 22.77
N ALA A 399 -17.63 17.91 22.74
CA ALA A 399 -17.22 16.85 23.66
C ALA A 399 -15.73 16.52 23.50
N THR A 400 -15.24 16.42 22.27
CA THR A 400 -13.82 16.15 21.98
C THR A 400 -12.92 17.26 22.49
N LEU A 401 -13.23 18.52 22.17
CA LEU A 401 -12.45 19.68 22.64
C LEU A 401 -12.43 19.78 24.18
N ARG A 402 -13.53 19.46 24.84
CA ARG A 402 -13.62 19.48 26.31
C ARG A 402 -12.81 18.35 26.93
N HIS A 403 -13.13 17.11 26.59
CA HIS A 403 -12.67 15.95 27.37
C HIS A 403 -11.27 15.49 27.03
N PHE A 404 -10.73 15.85 25.85
CA PHE A 404 -9.32 15.59 25.53
C PHE A 404 -8.39 16.73 25.93
N THR A 405 -8.88 17.88 26.41
CA THR A 405 -8.00 18.94 26.92
C THR A 405 -7.40 18.52 28.26
N SER A 406 -6.07 18.40 28.32
CA SER A 406 -5.32 18.09 29.55
C SER A 406 -3.98 18.80 29.51
N HIS A 407 -3.57 19.41 30.63
CA HIS A 407 -2.30 20.14 30.74
C HIS A 407 -2.05 21.17 29.61
N GLY A 408 -3.10 21.89 29.19
CA GLY A 408 -3.01 22.93 28.17
C GLY A 408 -2.83 22.43 26.73
N ARG A 409 -3.07 21.14 26.46
CA ARG A 409 -2.95 20.50 25.14
C ARG A 409 -4.04 19.45 24.94
N PHE A 410 -4.19 18.94 23.72
CA PHE A 410 -4.99 17.73 23.48
C PHE A 410 -4.18 16.49 23.87
N ALA A 411 -4.77 15.66 24.72
CA ALA A 411 -4.27 14.33 25.07
C ALA A 411 -4.44 13.38 23.88
N TYR A 412 -3.53 12.40 23.78
CA TYR A 412 -3.64 11.31 22.80
C TYR A 412 -4.89 10.47 23.03
N ALA A 413 -5.07 10.07 24.30
CA ALA A 413 -6.18 9.25 24.74
C ALA A 413 -6.57 9.59 26.18
N VAL A 414 -7.83 9.33 26.56
CA VAL A 414 -8.35 9.57 27.92
C VAL A 414 -9.18 8.38 28.41
N ALA A 415 -9.22 8.16 29.72
CA ALA A 415 -10.03 7.08 30.32
C ALA A 415 -11.47 7.50 30.62
N GLY A 416 -11.73 8.81 30.70
CA GLY A 416 -13.03 9.35 31.08
C GLY A 416 -13.15 10.83 30.76
N ALA A 417 -14.11 11.48 31.42
CA ALA A 417 -14.41 12.89 31.17
C ALA A 417 -13.28 13.80 31.65
N ASP A 418 -13.18 14.97 31.02
CA ASP A 418 -12.37 16.11 31.48
C ASP A 418 -10.88 15.76 31.70
N GLY A 419 -10.32 14.97 30.78
CA GLY A 419 -8.90 14.60 30.79
C GLY A 419 -8.52 13.52 31.81
N GLU A 420 -9.51 12.78 32.33
CA GLU A 420 -9.26 11.68 33.28
C GLU A 420 -8.26 10.66 32.73
N ASN A 421 -7.18 10.43 33.48
CA ASN A 421 -6.06 9.55 33.12
C ASN A 421 -5.54 9.78 31.69
N ALA A 422 -5.44 11.05 31.29
CA ALA A 422 -4.98 11.46 29.96
C ALA A 422 -3.57 10.95 29.64
N ARG A 423 -3.44 10.18 28.55
CA ARG A 423 -2.16 9.79 27.95
C ARG A 423 -1.61 10.93 27.11
N GLN A 424 -0.38 11.34 27.43
CA GLN A 424 0.37 12.32 26.64
C GLN A 424 1.28 11.57 25.69
N TYR A 425 0.90 11.50 24.43
CA TYR A 425 1.61 10.81 23.37
C TYR A 425 1.25 11.44 22.02
N HIS A 426 2.02 11.19 20.97
CA HIS A 426 1.62 11.47 19.60
C HIS A 426 2.32 10.49 18.66
N ASP A 427 1.57 9.89 17.75
CA ASP A 427 2.03 8.79 16.89
C ASP A 427 2.15 9.24 15.42
N ALA A 428 3.07 8.64 14.67
CA ALA A 428 3.20 8.87 13.23
C ALA A 428 1.96 8.45 12.41
N ASN A 429 1.09 7.58 12.92
CA ASN A 429 -0.16 7.17 12.26
C ASN A 429 -1.34 8.15 12.51
N ASP A 430 -1.18 9.13 13.39
CA ASP A 430 -2.26 9.95 13.97
C ASP A 430 -2.63 11.22 13.17
N PHE A 431 -2.98 11.05 11.90
CA PHE A 431 -3.19 12.17 10.97
C PHE A 431 -4.33 13.14 11.27
N PRO A 432 -5.55 12.71 11.66
CA PRO A 432 -6.63 13.63 12.00
C PRO A 432 -6.24 14.75 12.98
N THR A 433 -5.33 14.48 13.92
CA THR A 433 -4.78 15.49 14.85
C THR A 433 -4.06 16.63 14.12
N VAL A 434 -3.20 16.33 13.13
CA VAL A 434 -2.50 17.37 12.36
C VAL A 434 -3.37 17.99 11.28
N PHE A 435 -4.39 17.27 10.80
CA PHE A 435 -5.39 17.81 9.88
C PHE A 435 -6.45 18.69 10.55
N ALA A 436 -6.59 18.64 11.88
CA ALA A 436 -7.62 19.37 12.61
C ALA A 436 -7.76 20.86 12.20
N PRO A 437 -6.68 21.63 11.98
CA PRO A 437 -6.80 22.99 11.46
C PRO A 437 -7.33 23.08 10.02
N GLY A 438 -6.78 22.28 9.09
CA GLY A 438 -7.21 22.28 7.69
C GLY A 438 -8.65 21.80 7.52
N TRP A 439 -9.10 20.88 8.38
CA TRP A 439 -10.50 20.46 8.42
C TRP A 439 -11.42 21.46 9.11
N SER A 440 -10.93 22.55 9.71
CA SER A 440 -11.70 23.51 10.51
C SER A 440 -12.25 22.94 11.84
N PHE A 441 -11.64 21.88 12.36
CA PHE A 441 -11.95 21.35 13.70
C PHE A 441 -11.50 22.32 14.80
N CYS A 442 -10.33 22.93 14.66
CA CYS A 442 -9.82 24.01 15.51
C CYS A 442 -9.05 25.02 14.65
N PRO A 443 -8.82 26.26 15.10
CA PRO A 443 -7.95 27.17 14.36
C PRO A 443 -6.47 26.77 14.51
N ALA A 444 -5.63 27.11 13.52
CA ALA A 444 -4.19 26.81 13.55
C ALA A 444 -3.43 27.54 14.67
N ASP A 445 -4.03 28.58 15.25
CA ASP A 445 -3.50 29.30 16.41
C ASP A 445 -4.09 28.84 17.75
N ASP A 446 -4.92 27.78 17.78
CA ASP A 446 -5.44 27.19 19.03
C ASP A 446 -4.24 26.83 19.93
N PRO A 447 -4.14 27.43 21.14
CA PRO A 447 -3.00 27.21 22.02
C PRO A 447 -2.85 25.74 22.41
N ARG A 448 -3.95 24.98 22.48
CA ARG A 448 -3.92 23.54 22.80
C ARG A 448 -3.34 22.73 21.64
N TRP A 449 -3.74 23.04 20.41
CA TRP A 449 -3.20 22.39 19.23
C TRP A 449 -1.70 22.68 19.08
N ARG A 450 -1.29 23.95 19.20
CA ARG A 450 0.14 24.33 19.15
C ARG A 450 0.96 23.63 20.23
N ALA A 451 0.41 23.49 21.44
CA ALA A 451 1.05 22.76 22.53
C ALA A 451 1.13 21.24 22.26
N THR A 452 0.10 20.63 21.66
CA THR A 452 0.14 19.23 21.19
C THR A 452 1.23 19.02 20.15
N ILE A 453 1.30 19.88 19.13
CA ILE A 453 2.33 19.80 18.08
C ILE A 453 3.74 20.02 18.65
N ALA A 454 3.93 20.99 19.54
CA ALA A 454 5.23 21.22 20.18
C ALA A 454 5.67 20.01 21.02
N PHE A 455 4.74 19.33 21.69
CA PHE A 455 5.03 18.10 22.42
C PHE A 455 5.39 16.94 21.49
N ALA A 456 4.68 16.77 20.38
CA ALA A 456 4.87 15.66 19.44
C ALA A 456 6.29 15.57 18.88
N TRP A 457 6.95 16.71 18.62
CA TRP A 457 8.35 16.81 18.18
C TRP A 457 9.29 17.21 19.34
N SER A 458 9.12 16.59 20.50
CA SER A 458 10.01 16.78 21.65
C SER A 458 10.43 15.44 22.25
N GLU A 459 11.58 15.41 22.92
CA GLU A 459 12.10 14.24 23.64
C GLU A 459 11.15 13.69 24.73
N ARG A 460 10.12 14.47 25.10
CA ARG A 460 9.07 14.04 26.04
C ARG A 460 8.02 13.15 25.38
N ASN A 461 7.91 13.14 24.06
CA ASN A 461 7.06 12.21 23.34
C ASN A 461 7.81 10.89 23.14
N GLU A 462 7.28 9.81 23.69
CA GLU A 462 7.93 8.47 23.64
C GLU A 462 8.14 7.91 22.23
N GLY A 463 7.44 8.47 21.25
CA GLY A 463 7.52 8.11 19.83
C GLY A 463 8.39 9.06 19.02
N TYR A 464 8.97 10.08 19.63
CA TYR A 464 9.93 10.96 18.97
C TYR A 464 11.32 10.32 19.01
N CYS A 465 11.98 10.29 17.86
CA CYS A 465 13.32 9.75 17.70
C CYS A 465 14.31 10.88 17.42
N GLU A 466 15.38 10.97 18.21
CA GLU A 466 16.48 11.88 17.97
C GLU A 466 17.38 11.38 16.82
N GLY A 467 18.25 12.25 16.30
CA GLY A 467 19.21 11.89 15.26
C GLY A 467 19.16 12.84 14.06
N ALA A 468 20.11 12.66 13.13
CA ALA A 468 20.21 13.51 11.93
C ALA A 468 18.99 13.35 11.02
N LEU A 469 18.44 12.13 10.94
CA LEU A 469 17.18 11.82 10.27
C LEU A 469 16.04 11.57 11.28
N GLY A 470 16.24 12.00 12.53
CA GLY A 470 15.26 11.90 13.60
C GLY A 470 13.97 12.65 13.28
N GLY A 471 12.89 12.26 13.94
CA GLY A 471 11.55 12.74 13.66
C GLY A 471 10.48 12.02 14.46
N LEU A 472 9.23 12.28 14.10
CA LEU A 472 8.09 11.60 14.68
C LEU A 472 8.03 10.15 14.18
N GLY A 473 7.97 9.21 15.12
CA GLY A 473 7.85 7.78 14.88
C GLY A 473 6.67 7.16 15.61
N SER A 474 6.80 5.90 15.96
CA SER A 474 5.79 5.15 16.72
C SER A 474 6.44 4.29 17.81
N VAL A 475 5.74 4.05 18.91
CA VAL A 475 6.16 3.05 19.91
C VAL A 475 6.00 1.63 19.37
N HIS A 476 5.19 1.44 18.32
CA HIS A 476 4.98 0.17 17.61
C HIS A 476 6.27 -0.34 16.97
N THR A 477 6.97 0.55 16.26
CA THR A 477 8.32 0.34 15.72
C THR A 477 9.14 1.59 16.02
N ARG A 478 10.02 1.50 17.04
CA ARG A 478 10.79 2.62 17.62
C ARG A 478 11.90 3.13 16.69
N HIS A 479 11.48 3.84 15.66
CA HIS A 479 12.28 4.56 14.69
C HIS A 479 11.43 5.72 14.13
N PRO A 480 12.00 6.72 13.44
CA PRO A 480 11.22 7.67 12.65
C PRO A 480 10.44 6.96 11.53
N TRP A 481 9.27 7.50 11.19
CA TRP A 481 8.41 6.98 10.13
C TRP A 481 8.25 8.04 9.04
N PRO A 482 8.22 7.68 7.74
CA PRO A 482 7.87 8.63 6.68
C PRO A 482 6.49 9.28 6.89
N LEU A 483 5.57 8.58 7.57
CA LEU A 483 4.31 9.17 8.01
C LEU A 483 4.50 10.35 8.98
N GLY A 484 5.46 10.27 9.90
CA GLY A 484 5.81 11.38 10.78
C GLY A 484 6.39 12.57 10.02
N ASP A 485 7.22 12.33 9.00
CA ASP A 485 7.70 13.38 8.10
C ASP A 485 6.57 14.06 7.32
N LEU A 486 5.60 13.28 6.84
CA LEU A 486 4.42 13.80 6.15
C LEU A 486 3.52 14.61 7.09
N GLN A 487 3.35 14.19 8.34
CA GLN A 487 2.71 15.01 9.36
C GLN A 487 3.48 16.31 9.60
N GLU A 488 4.82 16.28 9.58
CA GLU A 488 5.64 17.47 9.73
C GLU A 488 5.42 18.47 8.59
N ILE A 489 5.25 18.00 7.36
CA ILE A 489 4.87 18.82 6.19
C ILE A 489 3.50 19.47 6.41
N VAL A 490 2.50 18.72 6.87
CA VAL A 490 1.15 19.25 7.17
C VAL A 490 1.22 20.36 8.21
N VAL A 491 1.94 20.11 9.30
CA VAL A 491 2.14 21.08 10.38
C VAL A 491 2.89 22.31 9.89
N ALA A 492 3.97 22.12 9.13
CA ALA A 492 4.77 23.20 8.58
C ALA A 492 3.93 24.15 7.73
N ARG A 493 3.09 23.61 6.85
CA ARG A 493 2.15 24.41 6.05
C ARG A 493 1.12 25.10 6.92
N ALA A 494 0.56 24.40 7.91
CA ALA A 494 -0.41 24.96 8.84
C ALA A 494 0.13 26.12 9.68
N THR A 495 1.42 26.11 10.00
CA THR A 495 2.11 27.17 10.75
C THR A 495 2.91 28.13 9.87
N ARG A 496 2.85 27.98 8.53
CA ARG A 496 3.61 28.76 7.54
C ARG A 496 5.14 28.74 7.78
N ASP A 497 5.67 27.57 8.11
CA ASP A 497 7.09 27.31 8.35
C ASP A 497 7.73 26.56 7.17
N ALA A 498 8.19 27.32 6.17
CA ALA A 498 8.77 26.75 4.94
C ALA A 498 10.06 25.96 5.19
N GLU A 499 10.85 26.34 6.20
CA GLU A 499 12.09 25.61 6.54
C GLU A 499 11.79 24.25 7.15
N ARG A 500 10.73 24.15 7.96
CA ARG A 500 10.26 22.87 8.49
C ARG A 500 9.77 21.93 7.39
N GLU A 501 9.02 22.44 6.42
CA GLU A 501 8.60 21.67 5.26
C GLU A 501 9.82 21.20 4.44
N ARG A 502 10.79 22.08 4.18
CA ARG A 502 12.02 21.74 3.44
C ARG A 502 12.77 20.58 4.10
N ARG A 503 12.99 20.64 5.42
CA ARG A 503 13.71 19.57 6.17
C ARG A 503 12.97 18.23 6.12
N ALA A 504 11.64 18.24 6.29
CA ALA A 504 10.85 17.03 6.21
C ALA A 504 10.92 16.39 4.81
N ARG A 505 10.88 17.21 3.75
CA ARG A 505 11.05 16.74 2.37
C ARG A 505 12.44 16.17 2.10
N GLU A 506 13.48 16.78 2.64
CA GLU A 506 14.86 16.27 2.53
C GLU A 506 15.02 14.90 3.17
N ARG A 507 14.38 14.67 4.34
CA ARG A 507 14.34 13.33 4.94
C ARG A 507 13.59 12.33 4.07
N LEU A 508 12.41 12.68 3.56
CA LEU A 508 11.65 11.81 2.64
C LEU A 508 12.46 11.42 1.40
N VAL A 509 13.22 12.35 0.81
CA VAL A 509 14.11 12.04 -0.33
C VAL A 509 15.27 11.14 0.08
N ARG A 510 15.79 11.29 1.29
CA ARG A 510 16.90 10.48 1.81
C ARG A 510 16.52 9.02 2.06
N VAL A 511 15.28 8.78 2.48
CA VAL A 511 14.78 7.44 2.89
C VAL A 511 13.91 6.77 1.83
N GLU A 512 13.68 7.45 0.70
CA GLU A 512 12.98 6.88 -0.45
C GLU A 512 13.79 5.69 -1.00
N THR A 513 13.12 4.56 -1.17
CA THR A 513 13.72 3.36 -1.78
C THR A 513 13.95 3.58 -3.28
N TRP A 514 14.79 2.75 -3.90
CA TRP A 514 15.18 2.90 -5.32
C TRP A 514 13.97 2.98 -6.28
N ASP A 515 12.87 2.33 -5.93
CA ASP A 515 11.63 2.29 -6.69
C ASP A 515 10.66 3.44 -6.38
N GLY A 516 11.12 4.46 -5.65
CA GLY A 516 10.33 5.65 -5.32
C GLY A 516 9.33 5.42 -4.20
N MET A 517 9.48 4.34 -3.43
CA MET A 517 8.61 4.00 -2.32
C MET A 517 9.13 4.54 -0.99
N LEU A 518 8.27 4.53 0.02
CA LEU A 518 8.62 4.93 1.38
C LEU A 518 8.38 3.75 2.32
N PRO A 519 9.33 3.43 3.21
CA PRO A 519 9.16 2.33 4.14
C PRO A 519 8.15 2.67 5.24
N GLU A 520 7.83 1.69 6.09
CA GLU A 520 7.07 1.96 7.32
C GLU A 520 7.92 2.75 8.31
N ALA A 521 9.16 2.33 8.53
CA ALA A 521 10.11 3.00 9.40
C ALA A 521 11.55 2.90 8.85
N TYR A 522 12.39 3.86 9.20
CA TYR A 522 13.79 3.93 8.76
C TYR A 522 14.73 4.25 9.93
N ASP A 523 15.98 3.83 9.85
CA ASP A 523 17.00 4.12 10.87
C ASP A 523 17.38 5.62 10.86
N GLU A 524 17.30 6.25 12.02
CA GLU A 524 17.51 7.68 12.24
C GLU A 524 18.95 8.17 11.95
N THR A 525 19.91 7.25 11.81
CA THR A 525 21.33 7.53 11.62
C THR A 525 21.74 7.42 10.15
N ASN A 526 21.38 6.33 9.47
CA ASN A 526 21.82 6.08 8.08
C ASN A 526 20.70 6.25 7.02
N GLY A 527 19.43 6.12 7.44
CA GLY A 527 18.25 6.17 6.56
C GLY A 527 17.87 4.81 5.97
N ASP A 528 18.50 3.71 6.40
CA ASP A 528 18.19 2.36 5.94
C ASP A 528 16.80 1.93 6.41
N VAL A 529 16.15 1.05 5.66
CA VAL A 529 14.81 0.55 6.02
C VAL A 529 14.89 -0.25 7.31
N ALA A 530 14.17 0.21 8.34
CA ALA A 530 14.08 -0.47 9.64
C ALA A 530 12.84 -1.38 9.72
N SER A 531 11.76 -1.03 9.01
CA SER A 531 10.57 -1.88 8.87
C SER A 531 9.87 -1.61 7.54
N ARG A 532 9.45 -2.71 6.89
CA ARG A 532 8.70 -2.81 5.62
C ARG A 532 9.20 -1.89 4.50
N HIS A 533 9.71 -2.49 3.43
CA HIS A 533 10.17 -1.74 2.26
C HIS A 533 9.02 -1.09 1.49
N TRP A 534 7.86 -1.76 1.43
CA TRP A 534 6.67 -1.24 0.76
C TRP A 534 5.57 -0.94 1.75
N PHE A 535 5.08 0.29 1.69
CA PHE A 535 3.88 0.69 2.40
C PHE A 535 3.09 1.68 1.54
N ALA A 536 1.92 1.25 1.07
CA ALA A 536 1.13 1.95 0.06
C ALA A 536 0.67 3.33 0.52
N TRP A 537 0.25 3.46 1.79
CA TRP A 537 -0.25 4.70 2.32
C TRP A 537 0.80 5.81 2.26
N PRO A 538 2.00 5.72 2.88
CA PRO A 538 2.94 6.83 2.93
C PRO A 538 3.17 7.52 1.58
N VAL A 539 3.38 6.75 0.52
CA VAL A 539 3.56 7.31 -0.83
C VAL A 539 2.28 7.93 -1.39
N ALA A 540 1.12 7.32 -1.15
CA ALA A 540 -0.17 7.87 -1.56
C ALA A 540 -0.46 9.19 -0.86
N LEU A 541 -0.22 9.26 0.44
CA LEU A 541 -0.38 10.49 1.21
C LEU A 541 0.61 11.57 0.74
N ARG A 542 1.87 11.22 0.46
CA ARG A 542 2.82 12.16 -0.15
C ARG A 542 2.26 12.74 -1.44
N ALA A 543 1.75 11.90 -2.35
CA ALA A 543 1.13 12.36 -3.60
C ALA A 543 -0.11 13.23 -3.36
N LEU A 544 -0.95 12.84 -2.39
CA LEU A 544 -2.15 13.60 -2.00
C LEU A 544 -1.80 15.00 -1.49
N LEU A 545 -0.74 15.14 -0.67
CA LEU A 545 -0.28 16.43 -0.16
C LEU A 545 0.25 17.37 -1.25
N GLU A 546 0.60 16.87 -2.43
CA GLU A 546 0.96 17.72 -3.58
C GLU A 546 -0.26 18.20 -4.38
N ARG A 547 -1.45 17.61 -4.16
CA ARG A 547 -2.69 17.91 -4.93
C ARG A 547 -3.79 18.55 -4.11
N ASP A 548 -3.85 18.28 -2.81
CA ASP A 548 -4.85 18.82 -1.91
C ASP A 548 -4.18 19.69 -0.84
N PRO A 549 -3.87 20.95 -1.16
CA PRO A 549 -3.41 21.91 -0.16
C PRO A 549 -4.48 22.16 0.92
N MET A 550 -5.75 21.78 0.75
CA MET A 550 -6.76 21.95 1.81
C MET A 550 -6.63 20.91 2.94
N LEU A 551 -5.77 19.90 2.79
CA LEU A 551 -5.22 19.12 3.92
C LEU A 551 -4.13 19.89 4.68
N THR A 552 -4.05 21.20 4.45
CA THR A 552 -3.19 22.18 5.11
C THR A 552 -4.10 23.31 5.61
N ALA A 553 -3.67 24.08 6.61
CA ALA A 553 -4.48 25.16 7.19
C ALA A 553 -5.04 26.12 6.11
N PRO A 554 -6.19 26.77 6.38
CA PRO A 554 -6.94 27.58 5.41
C PRO A 554 -6.13 28.60 4.61
#